data_AF-E9N4C0-F1
#
_entry.id   AF-E9N4C0-F1
#
_cell.length_a   1.000
_cell.length_b   1.000
_cell.length_c   1.000
_cell.angle_alpha   90.00
_cell.angle_beta   90.00
_cell.angle_gamma   90.00
#
_symmetry.space_group_name_H-M   'P 1'
#
loop_
_entity.id
_entity.type
_entity.pdbx_description
1 polymer ?
#
loop_
_entity_poly.entity_id
_entity_poly.type
_entity_poly.pdbx_seq_one_letter_code
_entity_poly.pdbx_strand_id
1 'polypeptide(L)'
;AIMDELFDDFIHMDLPAHVRIALACCLNMCGAVHCSDIAILGIHRKAPILDHTRLPNLCEIPTAVASCPTGAIRADMKNKTVQVNDECMY
;
A
#
# COMPACT_ATOMS: atom_id res chain seq x y z
N ALA A 1 2.04 12.89 -18.77
CA ALA A 1 1.52 11.70 -18.06
C ALA A 1 1.97 10.46 -18.83
N ILE A 2 1.97 9.26 -18.21
CA ILE A 2 2.53 8.05 -18.86
C ILE A 2 1.90 7.78 -20.23
N MET A 3 0.59 8.00 -20.37
CA MET A 3 -0.10 7.80 -21.66
C MET A 3 0.26 8.84 -22.73
N ASP A 4 0.80 10.00 -22.35
CA ASP A 4 1.26 11.00 -23.33
C ASP A 4 2.57 10.54 -23.98
N GLU A 5 3.45 9.87 -23.21
CA GLU A 5 4.72 9.33 -23.70
C GLU A 5 4.52 8.03 -24.51
N LEU A 6 3.47 7.27 -24.19
CA LEU A 6 3.12 6.02 -24.87
C LEU A 6 2.05 6.20 -25.97
N PHE A 7 1.78 7.43 -26.38
CA PHE A 7 0.72 7.69 -27.35
C PHE A 7 1.01 7.02 -28.70
N ASP A 8 2.24 7.09 -29.17
CA ASP A 8 2.66 6.47 -30.44
C ASP A 8 2.46 4.94 -30.41
N ASP A 9 2.85 4.27 -29.31
CA ASP A 9 2.65 2.83 -29.12
C ASP A 9 1.16 2.45 -28.97
N PHE A 10 0.28 3.38 -28.59
CA PHE A 10 -1.15 3.13 -28.43
C PHE A 10 -1.89 3.17 -29.78
N ILE A 11 -1.48 4.07 -30.68
CA ILE A 11 -2.10 4.23 -32.01
C ILE A 11 -1.51 3.26 -33.04
N HIS A 12 -0.28 2.77 -32.82
CA HIS A 12 0.40 1.83 -33.69
C HIS A 12 0.39 0.41 -33.07
N MET A 13 0.22 -0.62 -33.90
CA MET A 13 0.21 -2.04 -33.45
C MET A 13 1.56 -2.71 -33.72
N ASP A 14 2.64 -2.05 -33.34
CA ASP A 14 4.01 -2.50 -33.66
C ASP A 14 4.63 -3.40 -32.58
N LEU A 15 3.94 -3.56 -31.45
CA LEU A 15 4.37 -4.43 -30.35
C LEU A 15 4.14 -5.91 -30.67
N PRO A 16 5.04 -6.81 -30.24
CA PRO A 16 4.95 -8.25 -30.55
C PRO A 16 3.77 -8.95 -29.86
N ALA A 17 3.19 -8.34 -28.83
CA ALA A 17 2.04 -8.86 -28.08
C ALA A 17 1.27 -7.72 -27.41
N HIS A 18 0.08 -8.04 -26.89
CA HIS A 18 -0.72 -7.11 -26.10
C HIS A 18 -0.03 -6.79 -24.76
N VAL A 19 0.18 -5.51 -24.47
CA VAL A 19 0.78 -5.04 -23.21
C VAL A 19 -0.26 -4.33 -22.35
N ARG A 20 -0.42 -4.76 -21.11
CA ARG A 20 -1.29 -4.15 -20.09
C ARG A 20 -0.45 -3.39 -19.08
N ILE A 21 -0.72 -2.09 -18.97
CA ILE A 21 -0.10 -1.21 -17.98
C ILE A 21 -1.17 -0.82 -16.97
N ALA A 22 -0.91 -1.04 -15.69
CA ALA A 22 -1.83 -0.64 -14.62
C ALA A 22 -1.10 0.01 -13.45
N LEU A 23 -1.80 0.93 -12.79
CA LEU A 23 -1.29 1.71 -11.68
C LEU A 23 -2.19 1.56 -10.45
N ALA A 24 -1.58 1.30 -9.29
CA ALA A 24 -2.23 1.39 -7.99
C ALA A 24 -1.51 2.42 -7.12
N CYS A 25 -2.29 3.26 -6.46
CA CYS A 25 -1.78 4.31 -5.58
C CYS A 25 -1.28 3.78 -4.22
N CYS A 26 -1.65 2.57 -3.83
CA CYS A 26 -1.21 1.93 -2.60
C CYS A 26 -1.24 0.39 -2.71
N LEU A 27 -0.73 -0.28 -1.68
CA LEU A 27 -0.64 -1.75 -1.60
C LEU A 27 -1.96 -2.51 -1.53
N ASN A 28 -3.10 -1.81 -1.42
CA ASN A 28 -4.40 -2.45 -1.63
C ASN A 28 -4.60 -2.88 -3.09
N MET A 29 -3.72 -2.43 -4.02
CA MET A 29 -3.63 -2.92 -5.39
C MET A 29 -4.98 -2.96 -6.12
N CYS A 30 -5.85 -1.96 -5.89
CA CYS A 30 -7.17 -1.92 -6.51
C CYS A 30 -7.06 -2.00 -8.05
N GLY A 31 -7.81 -2.91 -8.68
CA GLY A 31 -7.73 -3.18 -10.12
C GLY A 31 -6.87 -4.40 -10.45
N ALA A 32 -6.23 -4.38 -11.62
CA ALA A 32 -5.48 -5.51 -12.17
C ALA A 32 -3.95 -5.37 -12.05
N VAL A 33 -3.47 -4.54 -11.12
CA VAL A 33 -2.05 -4.17 -11.04
C VAL A 33 -1.14 -5.36 -10.75
N HIS A 34 -1.59 -6.30 -9.93
CA HIS A 34 -0.83 -7.51 -9.58
C HIS A 34 -0.70 -8.54 -10.74
N CYS A 35 -1.46 -8.37 -11.83
CA CYS A 35 -1.48 -9.28 -12.98
C CYS A 35 -1.33 -8.55 -14.32
N SER A 36 -0.80 -7.33 -14.30
CA SER A 36 -0.48 -6.55 -15.50
C SER A 36 0.94 -6.82 -15.96
N ASP A 37 1.20 -6.71 -17.26
CA ASP A 37 2.53 -6.89 -17.83
C ASP A 37 3.52 -5.85 -17.27
N ILE A 38 3.03 -4.61 -17.07
CA ILE A 38 3.76 -3.55 -16.37
C ILE A 38 2.87 -3.00 -15.24
N ALA A 39 3.38 -3.11 -14.02
CA ALA A 39 2.69 -2.69 -12.80
C ALA A 39 3.41 -1.52 -12.15
N ILE A 40 2.68 -0.43 -11.88
CA ILE A 40 3.19 0.73 -11.15
C ILE A 40 2.48 0.80 -9.80
N LEU A 41 3.24 0.72 -8.72
CA LEU A 41 2.71 0.65 -7.37
C LEU A 41 3.32 1.73 -6.47
N GLY A 42 2.46 2.55 -5.88
CA GLY A 42 2.84 3.46 -4.80
C GLY A 42 3.10 2.71 -3.50
N ILE A 43 4.28 2.90 -2.91
CA ILE A 43 4.65 2.35 -1.60
C ILE A 43 5.08 3.44 -0.63
N HIS A 44 4.87 3.21 0.66
CA HIS A 44 5.45 4.03 1.73
C HIS A 44 6.83 3.48 2.11
N ARG A 45 7.67 4.36 2.65
CA ARG A 45 9.04 4.08 3.10
C ARG A 45 9.33 4.61 4.52
N LYS A 46 8.25 4.87 5.27
CA LYS A 46 8.32 5.27 6.67
C LYS A 46 7.19 4.62 7.46
N ALA A 47 7.52 4.21 8.67
CA ALA A 47 6.55 3.69 9.63
C ALA A 47 5.49 4.75 9.99
N PRO A 48 4.26 4.33 10.34
CA PRO A 48 3.21 5.26 10.72
C PRO A 48 3.55 6.02 12.01
N ILE A 49 3.20 7.29 12.04
CA ILE A 49 3.31 8.12 13.24
C ILE A 49 2.07 7.86 14.11
N LEU A 50 2.30 7.52 15.38
CA LEU A 50 1.22 7.17 16.32
C LEU A 50 0.67 8.42 17.02
N ASP A 51 -0.65 8.58 16.99
CA ASP A 51 -1.37 9.56 17.80
C ASP A 51 -2.02 8.87 19.01
N HIS A 52 -1.28 8.85 20.12
CA HIS A 52 -1.71 8.23 21.37
C HIS A 52 -2.96 8.88 22.00
N THR A 53 -3.32 10.11 21.61
CA THR A 53 -4.45 10.83 22.19
C THR A 53 -5.79 10.41 21.59
N ARG A 54 -5.81 10.09 20.29
CA ARG A 54 -7.03 9.78 19.54
C ARG A 54 -7.26 8.29 19.34
N LEU A 55 -6.19 7.50 19.32
CA LEU A 55 -6.24 6.06 19.07
C LEU A 55 -7.22 5.30 19.98
N PRO A 56 -7.29 5.54 21.31
CA PRO A 56 -8.22 4.81 22.18
C PRO A 56 -9.70 5.07 21.85
N ASN A 57 -10.02 6.20 21.23
CA ASN A 57 -11.39 6.61 20.92
C ASN A 57 -11.85 6.22 19.51
N LEU A 58 -10.90 6.01 18.58
CA LEU A 58 -11.18 5.76 17.16
C LEU A 58 -10.90 4.33 16.71
N CYS A 59 -9.97 3.64 17.37
CA CYS A 59 -9.47 2.35 16.92
C CYS A 59 -9.80 1.24 17.90
N GLU A 60 -10.26 0.12 17.38
CA GLU A 60 -10.33 -1.13 18.13
C GLU A 60 -8.94 -1.79 18.13
N ILE A 61 -8.26 -1.78 19.28
CA ILE A 61 -6.85 -2.21 19.40
C ILE A 61 -6.60 -3.64 18.88
N PRO A 62 -7.41 -4.66 19.23
CA PRO A 62 -7.23 -6.02 18.68
C PRO A 62 -7.25 -6.07 17.15
N THR A 63 -8.19 -5.36 16.53
CA THR A 63 -8.34 -5.30 15.07
C THR A 63 -7.16 -4.58 14.41
N ALA A 64 -6.69 -3.49 15.02
CA ALA A 64 -5.50 -2.77 14.56
C ALA A 64 -4.24 -3.65 14.62
N VAL A 65 -4.04 -4.40 15.71
CA VAL A 65 -2.91 -5.34 15.85
C VAL A 65 -3.00 -6.48 14.83
N ALA A 66 -4.18 -7.09 14.67
CA ALA A 66 -4.39 -8.21 13.75
C ALA A 66 -4.23 -7.83 12.26
N SER A 67 -4.41 -6.55 11.92
CA SER A 67 -4.24 -6.06 10.55
C SER A 67 -2.80 -6.07 10.05
N CYS A 68 -1.80 -6.14 10.94
CA CYS A 68 -0.39 -6.09 10.58
C CYS A 68 0.11 -7.44 10.06
N PRO A 69 0.49 -7.57 8.77
CA PRO A 69 0.96 -8.85 8.22
C PRO A 69 2.28 -9.34 8.83
N THR A 70 3.17 -8.41 9.21
CA THR A 70 4.47 -8.71 9.84
C THR A 70 4.40 -8.80 11.36
N GLY A 71 3.25 -8.52 11.98
CA GLY A 71 3.13 -8.49 13.45
C GLY A 71 3.90 -7.36 14.15
N ALA A 72 4.33 -6.32 13.42
CA ALA A 72 5.05 -5.17 13.97
C ALA A 72 4.23 -4.29 14.92
N ILE A 73 2.89 -4.32 14.85
CA ILE A 73 2.00 -3.57 15.74
C ILE A 73 1.73 -4.39 17.01
N ARG A 74 2.07 -3.84 18.19
CA ARG A 74 1.84 -4.47 19.50
C ARG A 74 0.92 -3.63 20.35
N ALA A 75 0.03 -4.28 21.11
CA ALA A 75 -0.86 -3.59 22.04
C ALA A 75 -0.11 -3.19 23.33
N ASP A 76 -0.27 -1.93 23.74
CA ASP A 76 0.08 -1.44 25.07
C ASP A 76 -1.20 -1.23 25.87
N MET A 77 -1.55 -2.26 26.64
CA MET A 77 -2.78 -2.29 27.44
C MET A 77 -2.78 -1.29 28.59
N LYS A 78 -1.61 -0.86 29.08
CA LYS A 78 -1.52 0.10 30.20
C LYS A 78 -1.96 1.49 29.76
N ASN A 79 -1.47 1.92 28.59
CA ASN A 79 -1.77 3.22 28.03
C ASN A 79 -2.95 3.20 27.04
N LYS A 80 -3.58 2.04 26.85
CA LYS A 80 -4.66 1.80 25.87
C LYS A 80 -4.27 2.26 24.45
N THR A 81 -3.03 2.02 24.06
CA THR A 81 -2.47 2.41 22.75
C THR A 81 -1.79 1.22 22.08
N VAL A 82 -1.22 1.44 20.89
CA VAL A 82 -0.29 0.51 20.24
C VAL A 82 1.14 1.06 20.24
N GLN A 83 2.10 0.17 19.98
CA GLN A 83 3.49 0.45 19.66
C GLN A 83 3.85 -0.23 18.34
N VAL A 84 4.80 0.33 17.59
CA VAL A 84 5.24 -0.19 16.28
C VAL A 84 6.73 -0.50 16.36
N ASN A 85 7.09 -1.73 16.00
CA ASN A 85 8.47 -2.21 15.96
C ASN A 85 9.13 -1.96 14.59
N ASP A 86 10.45 -2.13 14.53
CA ASP A 86 11.26 -2.02 13.31
C ASP A 86 10.96 -3.12 12.26
N GLU A 87 10.14 -4.12 12.61
CA GLU A 87 9.60 -5.13 11.68
C GLU A 87 8.52 -4.55 10.74
N CYS A 88 8.21 -3.25 10.85
CA CYS A 88 7.34 -2.56 9.92
C CYS A 88 8.00 -2.47 8.53
N MET A 89 7.30 -2.95 7.50
CA MET A 89 7.82 -3.00 6.13
C MET A 89 7.75 -1.66 5.38
N TYR A 90 7.22 -0.62 6.03
CA TYR A 90 7.14 0.73 5.49
C TYR A 90 8.16 1.60 6.19
#